data_AF-A0A7I9UZG5-F1
#
_entry.id   AF-A0A7I9UZG5-F1
#
_cell.length_a   1.000
_cell.length_b   1.000
_cell.length_c   1.000
_cell.angle_alpha   90.00
_cell.angle_beta   90.00
_cell.angle_gamma   90.00
#
_symmetry.space_group_name_H-M   'P 1'
#
loop_
_entity.id
_entity.type
_entity.pdbx_description
1 polymer ?
#
loop_
_entity_poly.entity_id
_entity_poly.type
_entity_poly.pdbx_seq_one_letter_code
_entity_poly.pdbx_strand_id
1 'polypeptide(L)'
;MSTRARGELEASVLRIMWNAGDPVTAKEIRSRFSKPVPAHTTLLTALDRLEAKGTVVRVGTALRGIRFAPTMSESEYVGRRMSANLDDSADRRAALLRFAGSLTGDDVAYLREALDRADRA
;
A
#
# COMPACT_ATOMS: atom_id res chain seq x y z
N MET A 1 -11.94 -12.53 -10.90
CA MET A 1 -10.82 -12.23 -9.99
C MET A 1 -11.39 -11.76 -8.66
N SER A 2 -11.02 -12.38 -7.54
CA SER A 2 -11.58 -12.04 -6.21
C SER A 2 -11.11 -10.66 -5.74
N THR A 3 -11.85 -10.02 -4.83
CA THR A 3 -11.43 -8.76 -4.18
C THR A 3 -10.07 -8.90 -3.49
N ARG A 4 -9.79 -10.09 -2.91
CA ARG A 4 -8.50 -10.42 -2.30
C ARG A 4 -7.35 -10.40 -3.32
N ALA A 5 -7.50 -11.12 -4.43
CA ALA A 5 -6.48 -11.16 -5.49
C ALA A 5 -6.23 -9.77 -6.10
N ARG A 6 -7.25 -8.90 -6.12
CA ARG A 6 -7.11 -7.50 -6.55
C ARG A 6 -6.27 -6.68 -5.57
N GLY A 7 -6.57 -6.79 -4.27
CA GLY A 7 -5.82 -6.09 -3.23
C GLY A 7 -4.34 -6.52 -3.19
N GLU A 8 -4.07 -7.81 -3.36
CA GLU A 8 -2.71 -8.36 -3.42
C GLU A 8 -1.92 -7.80 -4.61
N LEU A 9 -2.55 -7.70 -5.78
CA LEU A 9 -1.93 -7.10 -6.96
C LEU A 9 -1.60 -5.62 -6.71
N GLU A 10 -2.55 -4.85 -6.19
CA GLU A 10 -2.37 -3.42 -5.90
C GLU A 10 -1.24 -3.19 -4.90
N ALA A 11 -1.18 -3.99 -3.82
CA ALA A 11 -0.09 -3.93 -2.85
C ALA A 11 1.27 -4.28 -3.47
N SER A 12 1.31 -5.29 -4.35
CA SER A 12 2.55 -5.68 -5.06
C SER A 12 3.04 -4.57 -5.99
N VAL A 13 2.12 -3.91 -6.70
CA VAL A 13 2.45 -2.75 -7.56
C VAL A 13 3.06 -1.63 -6.74
N LEU A 14 2.42 -1.25 -5.63
CA LEU A 14 2.93 -0.18 -4.75
C LEU A 14 4.32 -0.51 -4.19
N ARG A 15 4.56 -1.75 -3.75
CA ARG A 15 5.87 -2.19 -3.26
C ARG A 15 6.96 -2.07 -4.33
N ILE A 16 6.66 -2.45 -5.57
CA ILE A 16 7.59 -2.29 -6.69
C ILE A 16 7.88 -0.80 -6.94
N MET A 17 6.88 0.07 -6.79
CA MET A 17 7.05 1.52 -6.98
C MET A 17 7.89 2.14 -5.85
N TRP A 18 7.65 1.80 -4.58
CA TRP A 18 8.49 2.28 -3.47
C TRP A 18 9.94 1.82 -3.59
N ASN A 19 10.17 0.56 -3.97
CA ASN A 19 11.52 0.03 -4.19
C ASN A 19 12.24 0.67 -5.39
N ALA A 20 11.50 1.26 -6.33
CA ALA A 20 12.10 1.90 -7.50
C ALA A 20 12.68 3.29 -7.19
N GLY A 21 12.21 3.97 -6.14
CA GLY A 21 12.66 5.31 -5.73
C GLY A 21 12.24 6.47 -6.64
N ASP A 22 11.97 6.20 -7.92
CA ASP A 22 11.57 7.18 -8.94
C ASP A 22 10.26 6.78 -9.63
N PRO A 23 9.55 7.73 -10.31
CA PRO A 23 8.37 7.40 -11.10
C PRO A 23 8.66 6.33 -12.15
N VAL A 24 7.78 5.34 -12.29
CA VAL A 24 7.95 4.15 -13.16
C VAL A 24 6.80 3.96 -14.13
N THR A 25 7.07 3.42 -15.31
CA THR A 25 6.07 3.01 -16.30
C THR A 25 5.44 1.67 -15.94
N ALA A 26 4.27 1.36 -16.50
CA ALA A 26 3.65 0.04 -16.35
C ALA A 26 4.55 -1.10 -16.88
N LYS A 27 5.35 -0.84 -17.92
CA LYS A 27 6.31 -1.83 -18.46
C LYS A 27 7.43 -2.13 -17.45
N GLU A 28 7.98 -1.09 -16.84
CA GLU A 28 9.00 -1.15 -15.80
C GLU A 28 8.50 -1.79 -14.49
N ILE A 29 7.23 -1.57 -14.13
CA ILE A 29 6.60 -2.28 -13.02
C ILE A 29 6.51 -3.78 -13.35
N ARG A 30 5.98 -4.12 -14.53
CA ARG A 30 5.82 -5.51 -14.97
C ARG A 30 7.15 -6.28 -15.03
N SER A 31 8.25 -5.63 -15.41
CA SER A 31 9.56 -6.29 -15.45
C SER A 31 10.15 -6.59 -14.07
N ARG A 32 9.65 -5.95 -13.01
CA ARG A 32 10.09 -6.15 -11.62
C ARG A 32 9.21 -7.13 -10.83
N PHE A 33 8.12 -7.63 -11.43
CA PHE A 33 7.27 -8.65 -10.81
C PHE A 33 7.97 -10.00 -10.73
N SER A 34 7.86 -10.66 -9.58
CA SER A 34 8.13 -12.09 -9.45
C SER A 34 7.03 -12.89 -10.16
N LYS A 35 7.33 -14.15 -10.55
CA LYS A 35 6.31 -15.01 -11.17
C LYS A 35 5.22 -15.39 -10.13
N PRO A 36 3.93 -15.43 -10.54
CA PRO A 36 3.42 -15.19 -11.88
C PRO A 36 3.35 -13.69 -12.22
N VAL A 37 3.86 -13.34 -13.41
CA VAL A 37 3.84 -11.95 -13.89
C VAL A 37 2.44 -11.64 -14.44
N PRO A 38 1.77 -10.56 -13.97
CA PRO A 38 0.44 -10.21 -14.47
C PRO A 38 0.48 -9.80 -15.95
N ALA A 39 -0.65 -9.98 -16.62
CA ALA A 39 -0.86 -9.43 -17.96
C ALA A 39 -0.74 -7.89 -17.93
N HIS A 40 -0.28 -7.29 -19.04
CA HIS A 40 -0.05 -5.85 -19.09
C HIS A 40 -1.34 -5.04 -18.87
N THR A 41 -2.46 -5.47 -19.46
CA THR A 41 -3.77 -4.85 -19.27
C THR A 41 -4.25 -4.95 -17.83
N THR A 42 -4.04 -6.10 -17.17
CA THR A 42 -4.35 -6.28 -15.74
C THR A 42 -3.60 -5.29 -14.86
N LEU A 43 -2.33 -5.01 -15.20
CA LEU A 43 -1.52 -4.02 -14.51
C LEU A 43 -2.02 -2.59 -14.74
N LEU A 44 -2.36 -2.23 -15.98
CA LEU A 44 -2.95 -0.93 -16.30
C LEU A 44 -4.25 -0.70 -15.52
N THR A 45 -5.14 -1.71 -15.48
CA THR A 45 -6.37 -1.63 -14.70
C THR A 45 -6.10 -1.48 -13.20
N ALA A 46 -5.04 -2.09 -12.67
CA ALA A 46 -4.66 -1.91 -11.27
C ALA A 46 -4.14 -0.48 -11.00
N LEU A 47 -3.34 0.07 -11.91
CA LEU A 47 -2.85 1.44 -11.83
C LEU A 47 -3.99 2.46 -11.92
N ASP A 48 -4.96 2.27 -12.82
CA ASP A 48 -6.14 3.15 -12.92
C ASP A 48 -6.97 3.15 -11.63
N ARG A 49 -7.10 2.00 -10.97
CA ARG A 49 -7.79 1.91 -9.67
C ARG A 49 -6.99 2.57 -8.55
N LEU A 50 -5.67 2.41 -8.53
CA LEU A 50 -4.81 3.07 -7.56
C LEU A 50 -4.83 4.60 -7.75
N GLU A 51 -4.92 5.06 -8.99
CA GLU A 51 -5.10 6.47 -9.35
C GLU A 51 -6.47 6.98 -8.90
N ALA A 52 -7.56 6.25 -9.18
CA ALA A 52 -8.90 6.59 -8.70
C ALA A 52 -9.00 6.65 -7.16
N LYS A 53 -8.19 5.84 -6.45
CA LYS A 53 -8.06 5.88 -4.98
C LYS A 53 -7.15 6.99 -4.47
N GLY A 54 -6.46 7.71 -5.35
CA GLY A 54 -5.47 8.73 -5.00
C GLY A 54 -4.20 8.17 -4.35
N THR A 55 -3.93 6.86 -4.46
CA THR A 55 -2.71 6.21 -3.92
C THR A 55 -1.53 6.28 -4.90
N VAL A 56 -1.84 6.49 -6.17
CA VAL A 56 -0.87 6.67 -7.26
C VAL A 56 -1.27 7.88 -8.09
N VAL A 57 -0.27 8.57 -8.65
CA VAL A 57 -0.48 9.65 -9.62
C VAL A 57 0.31 9.38 -10.90
N ARG A 58 -0.24 9.81 -12.03
CA ARG A 58 0.49 9.86 -13.30
C ARG A 58 1.42 11.07 -13.34
N VAL A 59 2.65 10.85 -13.80
CA VAL A 59 3.69 11.86 -13.90
C VAL A 59 4.18 11.94 -15.35
N GLY A 60 4.29 13.16 -15.87
CA GLY A 60 4.84 13.44 -17.20
C GLY A 60 3.81 13.51 -18.33
N THR A 61 4.30 13.64 -19.56
CA THR A 61 3.50 13.82 -20.78
C THR A 61 3.43 12.53 -21.60
N ALA A 62 2.33 12.31 -22.34
CA ALA A 62 2.11 11.11 -23.16
C ALA A 62 3.27 10.78 -24.14
N LEU A 63 3.98 11.79 -24.65
CA LEU A 63 5.13 11.64 -25.57
C LEU A 63 6.30 10.84 -25.00
N ARG A 64 6.54 10.88 -23.67
CA ARG A 64 7.67 10.18 -23.02
C ARG A 64 7.24 8.86 -22.36
N GLY A 65 5.99 8.45 -22.58
CA GLY A 65 5.35 7.35 -21.88
C GLY A 65 4.85 7.76 -20.49
N ILE A 66 3.64 7.31 -20.14
CA ILE A 66 3.02 7.60 -18.84
C ILE A 66 3.82 6.89 -17.74
N ARG A 67 4.30 7.68 -16.77
CA ARG A 67 4.94 7.18 -15.54
C ARG A 67 3.99 7.33 -14.37
N PHE A 68 4.21 6.55 -13.33
CA PHE A 68 3.38 6.48 -12.14
C PHE A 68 4.26 6.64 -10.90
N ALA A 69 3.79 7.39 -9.91
CA ALA A 69 4.44 7.57 -8.63
C ALA A 69 3.44 7.35 -7.48
N PRO A 70 3.85 6.75 -6.36
CA PRO A 70 2.98 6.63 -5.19
C PRO A 70 2.81 8.01 -4.54
N THR A 71 1.62 8.29 -4.01
CA THR A 71 1.32 9.57 -3.34
C THR A 71 1.69 9.61 -1.87
N MET A 72 2.02 8.44 -1.30
CA MET A 72 2.39 8.26 0.09
C MET A 72 3.51 7.23 0.20
N SER A 73 4.24 7.27 1.30
CA SER A 73 5.25 6.27 1.64
C SER A 73 4.64 4.90 1.99
N GLU A 74 5.46 3.86 2.01
CA GLU A 74 5.02 2.51 2.39
C GLU A 74 4.46 2.48 3.82
N SER A 75 5.13 3.17 4.76
CA SER A 75 4.70 3.24 6.16
C SER A 75 3.36 3.95 6.31
N GLU A 76 3.13 5.06 5.61
CA GLU A 76 1.84 5.75 5.60
C GLU A 76 0.72 4.87 5.04
N TYR A 77 0.99 4.14 3.95
CA TYR A 77 0.02 3.22 3.37
C TYR A 77 -0.35 2.09 4.33
N VAL A 78 0.65 1.45 4.95
CA VAL A 78 0.44 0.39 5.94
C VAL A 78 -0.34 0.91 7.14
N GLY A 79 0.04 2.06 7.68
CA GLY A 79 -0.67 2.70 8.80
C GLY A 79 -2.14 2.97 8.48
N ARG A 80 -2.44 3.56 7.30
CA ARG A 80 -3.83 3.79 6.86
C ARG A 80 -4.62 2.49 6.71
N ARG A 81 -3.99 1.42 6.20
CA ARG A 81 -4.64 0.10 6.07
C ARG A 81 -4.95 -0.52 7.44
N MET A 82 -4.07 -0.35 8.42
CA MET A 82 -4.32 -0.80 9.80
C MET A 82 -5.52 -0.06 10.40
N SER A 83 -5.58 1.28 10.25
CA SER A 83 -6.73 2.07 10.71
C SER A 83 -8.04 1.66 10.02
N ALA A 84 -8.03 1.52 8.69
CA ALA A 84 -9.23 1.12 7.94
C ALA A 84 -9.77 -0.25 8.39
N ASN A 85 -8.89 -1.22 8.68
CA ASN A 85 -9.32 -2.52 9.19
C ASN A 85 -9.98 -2.42 10.59
N LEU A 86 -9.55 -1.46 11.41
CA LEU A 86 -10.18 -1.19 12.71
C LEU A 86 -11.53 -0.50 12.58
N ASP A 87 -11.67 0.41 11.60
CA ASP A 87 -12.93 1.11 11.30
C ASP A 87 -14.00 0.16 10.74
N ASP A 88 -13.59 -0.84 9.95
CA ASP A 88 -14.48 -1.89 9.41
C ASP A 88 -14.86 -2.96 10.46
N SER A 89 -14.29 -2.91 11.67
CA SER A 89 -14.52 -3.91 12.71
C SER A 89 -15.80 -3.65 13.49
N ALA A 90 -16.66 -4.67 13.60
CA ALA A 90 -17.87 -4.60 14.42
C ALA A 90 -17.58 -4.45 15.94
N ASP A 91 -16.45 -4.99 16.41
CA ASP A 91 -15.97 -4.81 17.78
C ASP A 91 -14.49 -4.38 17.74
N ARG A 92 -14.31 -3.07 17.58
CA ARG A 92 -13.00 -2.42 17.54
C ARG A 92 -12.17 -2.70 18.80
N ARG A 93 -12.81 -2.81 19.97
CA ARG A 93 -12.10 -3.08 21.23
C ARG A 93 -11.54 -4.50 21.23
N ALA A 94 -12.33 -5.49 20.85
CA ALA A 94 -11.86 -6.87 20.74
C ALA A 94 -10.75 -7.01 19.69
N ALA A 95 -10.87 -6.32 18.54
CA ALA A 95 -9.84 -6.31 17.51
C ALA A 95 -8.50 -5.74 18.04
N LEU A 96 -8.53 -4.62 18.76
CA LEU A 96 -7.35 -4.03 19.38
C LEU A 96 -6.72 -4.95 20.44
N LEU A 97 -7.52 -5.57 21.31
CA LEU A 97 -7.01 -6.53 22.30
C LEU A 97 -6.35 -7.75 21.66
N ARG A 98 -6.93 -8.27 20.56
CA ARG A 98 -6.34 -9.38 19.81
C ARG A 98 -5.08 -8.96 19.06
N PHE A 99 -5.06 -7.78 18.46
CA PHE A 99 -3.86 -7.24 17.81
C PHE A 99 -2.72 -7.07 18.82
N ALA A 100 -2.99 -6.41 19.95
CA ALA A 100 -2.02 -6.23 21.03
C ALA A 100 -1.45 -7.56 21.54
N GLY A 101 -2.29 -8.61 21.64
CA GLY A 101 -1.84 -9.96 22.01
C GLY A 101 -1.01 -10.70 20.94
N SER A 102 -0.97 -10.20 19.70
CA SER A 102 -0.18 -10.78 18.60
C SER A 102 1.15 -10.06 18.33
N LEU A 103 1.37 -8.92 18.97
CA LEU A 103 2.58 -8.11 18.80
C LEU A 103 3.81 -8.76 19.43
N THR A 104 4.97 -8.57 18.82
CA THR A 104 6.26 -8.90 19.44
C THR A 104 6.62 -7.89 20.53
N GLY A 105 7.62 -8.21 21.37
CA GLY A 105 8.10 -7.27 22.38
C GLY A 105 8.58 -5.94 21.80
N ASP A 106 9.26 -6.01 20.65
CA ASP A 106 9.75 -4.83 19.93
C ASP A 106 8.58 -4.01 19.36
N ASP A 107 7.59 -4.67 18.74
CA ASP A 107 6.40 -3.98 18.23
C ASP A 107 5.64 -3.24 19.34
N VAL A 108 5.52 -3.85 20.52
CA VAL A 108 4.91 -3.21 21.69
C VAL A 108 5.71 -1.99 22.14
N ALA A 109 7.05 -2.06 22.13
CA ALA A 109 7.90 -0.93 22.47
C ALA A 109 7.73 0.22 21.47
N TYR A 110 7.75 -0.07 20.16
CA TYR A 110 7.52 0.93 19.12
C TYR A 110 6.12 1.56 19.21
N LEU A 111 5.08 0.77 19.50
CA LEU A 111 3.73 1.30 19.66
C LEU A 111 3.63 2.24 20.88
N ARG A 112 4.25 1.86 22.01
CA ARG A 112 4.29 2.72 23.21
C ARG A 112 4.98 4.04 22.92
N GLU A 113 6.15 4.02 22.29
CA GLU A 113 6.86 5.24 21.91
C GLU A 113 6.00 6.14 21.00
N ALA A 114 5.32 5.54 20.01
CA ALA A 114 4.45 6.27 19.09
C ALA A 114 3.24 6.90 19.80
N LEU A 115 2.60 6.17 20.73
CA LEU A 115 1.47 6.65 21.53
C LEU A 115 1.90 7.77 22.49
N ASP A 116 3.02 7.59 23.19
CA ASP A 116 3.60 8.60 24.07
C ASP A 116 3.90 9.90 23.31
N ARG A 117 4.37 9.78 22.06
CA ARG A 117 4.58 10.94 21.17
C ARG A 117 3.27 11.60 20.75
N ALA A 118 2.24 10.80 20.46
CA ALA A 118 0.94 11.31 20.05
C ALA A 118 0.22 12.04 21.19
N ASP A 119 0.28 11.54 22.42
CA ASP A 119 -0.34 12.17 23.60
C ASP A 119 0.30 13.52 23.97
N ARG A 120 1.54 13.76 23.52
CA ARG A 120 2.27 15.02 23.72
C ARG A 120 2.06 16.05 22.60
N ALA A 121 1.45 15.65 21.49
CA ALA A 121 1.23 16.50 20.31
C ALA A 121 -0.13 17.21 20.39
#